data_AF-A0A1G2WD54-F1
#
_entry.id   AF-A0A1G2WD54-F1
#
_cell.length_a   1.000
_cell.length_b   1.000
_cell.length_c   1.000
_cell.angle_alpha   90.00
_cell.angle_beta   90.00
_cell.angle_gamma   90.00
#
_symmetry.space_group_name_H-M   'P 1'
#
loop_
_entity.id
_entity.type
_entity.pdbx_description
1 polymer ?
#
loop_
_entity_poly.entity_id
_entity_poly.type
_entity_poly.pdbx_seq_one_letter_code
_entity_poly.pdbx_strand_id
1 'polypeptide(L)'
;MAVTMFAAGAASAASKVTDVDYLKANRCKGLATSIEGVVDPAALNSFIKAERGARASYIVNRGDEEFQRARREAKSSDRRERLTTELTTACQAYVGPSTNVAKQ
;
A
#
# COMPACT_ATOMS: atom_id res chain seq x y z
N MET A 1 37.44 -25.04 9.49
CA MET A 1 35.97 -24.88 9.58
C MET A 1 35.55 -23.98 8.42
N ALA A 2 34.94 -24.54 7.37
CA ALA A 2 34.53 -23.78 6.20
C ALA A 2 33.12 -23.21 6.46
N VAL A 3 33.02 -21.88 6.54
CA VAL A 3 31.73 -21.19 6.62
C VAL A 3 31.24 -20.99 5.19
N THR A 4 30.40 -21.90 4.71
CA THR A 4 29.64 -21.73 3.49
C THR A 4 28.63 -20.61 3.73
N MET A 5 28.94 -19.40 3.26
CA MET A 5 27.93 -18.34 3.13
C MET A 5 26.88 -18.82 2.13
N PHE A 6 25.72 -19.19 2.64
CA PHE A 6 24.51 -19.33 1.83
C PHE A 6 24.12 -17.92 1.41
N ALA A 7 24.65 -17.46 0.28
CA ALA A 7 24.04 -16.36 -0.44
C ALA A 7 22.69 -16.88 -0.92
N ALA A 8 21.67 -16.74 -0.07
CA ALA A 8 20.29 -16.71 -0.52
C ALA A 8 20.21 -15.51 -1.46
N GLY A 9 20.51 -15.74 -2.74
CA GLY A 9 20.15 -14.83 -3.80
C GLY A 9 18.66 -14.65 -3.66
N ALA A 10 18.24 -13.52 -3.08
CA ALA A 10 16.89 -13.05 -3.22
C ALA A 10 16.71 -12.92 -4.73
N ALA A 11 16.05 -13.91 -5.32
CA ALA A 11 15.50 -13.79 -6.64
C ALA A 11 14.57 -12.59 -6.56
N SER A 12 15.07 -11.42 -6.90
CA SER A 12 14.31 -10.20 -7.05
C SER A 12 13.49 -10.38 -8.32
N ALA A 13 12.49 -11.26 -8.25
CA ALA A 13 11.30 -11.12 -9.06
C ALA A 13 10.81 -9.70 -8.73
N ALA A 14 11.02 -8.77 -9.65
CA ALA A 14 10.46 -7.43 -9.59
C ALA A 14 8.97 -7.62 -9.31
N SER A 15 8.58 -7.49 -8.05
CA SER A 15 7.27 -7.90 -7.57
C SER A 15 6.28 -6.96 -8.21
N LYS A 16 5.65 -7.44 -9.29
CA LYS A 16 4.66 -6.67 -10.03
C LYS A 16 3.56 -6.32 -9.04
N VAL A 17 3.16 -5.05 -9.01
CA VAL A 17 2.08 -4.61 -8.13
C VAL A 17 0.83 -5.42 -8.49
N THR A 18 0.26 -6.11 -7.52
CA THR A 18 -0.93 -6.93 -7.72
C THR A 18 -2.20 -6.12 -7.54
N ASP A 19 -3.35 -6.67 -7.96
CA ASP A 19 -4.65 -6.04 -7.68
C ASP A 19 -4.88 -5.94 -6.16
N VAL A 20 -4.39 -6.92 -5.39
CA VAL A 20 -4.45 -6.89 -3.92
C VAL A 20 -3.65 -5.72 -3.36
N ASP A 21 -2.47 -5.43 -3.92
CA ASP A 21 -1.66 -4.28 -3.50
C ASP A 21 -2.36 -2.96 -3.84
N TYR A 22 -2.97 -2.87 -5.02
CA TYR A 22 -3.78 -1.70 -5.40
C TYR A 22 -4.94 -1.47 -4.42
N LEU A 23 -5.68 -2.52 -4.05
CA LEU A 23 -6.78 -2.42 -3.09
C LEU A 23 -6.29 -2.03 -1.69
N LYS A 24 -5.18 -2.63 -1.23
CA LYS A 24 -4.55 -2.28 0.06
C LYS A 24 -4.06 -0.83 0.08
N ALA A 25 -3.46 -0.34 -0.99
CA ALA A 25 -3.04 1.05 -1.09
C ALA A 25 -4.23 2.02 -0.99
N ASN A 26 -5.37 1.69 -1.61
CA ASN A 26 -6.61 2.49 -1.47
C ASN A 26 -7.17 2.47 -0.04
N ARG A 27 -7.16 1.31 0.61
CA ARG A 27 -7.50 1.18 2.04
C ARG A 27 -6.59 2.07 2.91
N CYS A 28 -5.28 1.97 2.71
CA CYS A 28 -4.27 2.78 3.38
C CYS A 28 -4.50 4.28 3.18
N LYS A 29 -4.84 4.70 1.96
CA LYS A 29 -5.16 6.11 1.67
C LYS A 29 -6.38 6.54 2.47
N GLY A 30 -7.41 5.69 2.57
CA GLY A 30 -8.59 5.98 3.36
C GLY A 30 -8.28 6.18 4.84
N LEU A 31 -7.46 5.29 5.42
CA LEU A 31 -6.99 5.43 6.80
C LEU A 31 -6.15 6.71 6.99
N ALA A 32 -5.18 6.97 6.11
CA ALA A 32 -4.28 8.12 6.20
C ALA A 32 -5.00 9.47 6.08
N THR A 33 -6.10 9.54 5.30
CA THR A 33 -6.94 10.76 5.23
C THR A 33 -7.79 11.00 6.48
N SER A 34 -7.88 10.03 7.39
CA SER A 34 -8.70 10.12 8.60
C SER A 34 -7.88 10.09 9.89
N ILE A 35 -6.69 9.48 9.85
CA ILE A 35 -5.71 9.44 10.94
C ILE A 35 -4.48 10.22 10.48
N GLU A 36 -4.53 11.53 10.69
CA GLU A 36 -3.50 12.46 10.25
C GLU A 36 -2.18 12.26 11.02
N GLY A 37 -1.06 12.59 10.38
CA GLY A 37 0.28 12.59 10.98
C GLY A 37 1.00 11.23 11.04
N VAL A 38 0.35 10.13 10.62
CA VAL A 38 0.95 8.79 10.64
C VAL A 38 1.57 8.41 9.30
N VAL A 39 0.83 8.62 8.21
CA VAL A 39 1.26 8.37 6.83
C VAL A 39 0.76 9.50 5.96
N ASP A 40 1.59 9.97 5.02
CA ASP A 40 1.18 10.96 4.04
C ASP A 40 0.19 10.35 3.01
N PRO A 41 -1.08 10.81 2.97
CA PRO A 41 -2.04 10.34 1.98
C PRO A 41 -1.66 10.74 0.54
N ALA A 42 -0.82 11.76 0.34
CA ALA A 42 -0.38 12.17 -1.00
C ALA A 42 0.61 11.16 -1.62
N ALA A 43 1.51 10.59 -0.83
CA ALA A 43 2.38 9.48 -1.24
C ALA A 43 1.55 8.27 -1.73
N LEU A 44 0.56 7.85 -0.95
CA LEU A 44 -0.34 6.74 -1.31
C LEU A 44 -1.16 7.05 -2.57
N ASN A 45 -1.64 8.29 -2.70
CA ASN A 45 -2.39 8.73 -3.88
C ASN A 45 -1.53 8.70 -5.15
N SER A 46 -0.24 8.98 -5.04
CA SER A 46 0.70 8.92 -6.16
C SER A 46 0.90 7.48 -6.63
N PHE A 47 1.09 6.53 -5.71
CA PHE A 47 1.15 5.10 -6.01
C PHE A 47 -0.14 4.61 -6.70
N ILE A 48 -1.31 4.93 -6.14
CA ILE A 48 -2.61 4.52 -6.70
C ILE A 48 -2.79 5.05 -8.12
N LYS A 49 -2.42 6.32 -8.38
CA LYS A 49 -2.53 6.92 -9.71
C LYS A 49 -1.62 6.24 -10.74
N ALA A 50 -0.39 5.90 -10.37
CA ALA A 50 0.55 5.21 -11.25
C ALA A 50 0.01 3.82 -11.68
N GLU A 51 -0.62 3.12 -10.74
CA GLU A 51 -1.08 1.75 -10.96
C GLU A 51 -2.46 1.66 -11.62
N ARG A 52 -3.31 2.69 -11.47
CA ARG A 52 -4.72 2.70 -11.91
C ARG A 52 -4.89 2.33 -13.39
N GLY A 53 -4.05 2.84 -14.28
CA GLY A 53 -4.19 2.66 -15.73
C GLY A 53 -4.04 1.21 -16.19
N ALA A 54 -3.35 0.37 -15.41
CA ALA A 54 -3.14 -1.03 -15.70
C ALA A 54 -4.24 -1.96 -15.15
N ARG A 55 -5.26 -1.40 -14.45
CA ARG A 55 -6.27 -2.19 -13.72
C ARG A 55 -7.60 -2.25 -14.46
N ALA A 56 -8.27 -3.38 -14.35
CA ALA A 56 -9.66 -3.52 -14.77
C ALA A 56 -10.57 -2.58 -13.98
N SER A 57 -11.65 -2.11 -14.62
CA SER A 57 -12.60 -1.16 -14.01
C SER A 57 -13.19 -1.65 -12.69
N TYR A 58 -13.47 -2.95 -12.56
CA TYR A 58 -14.01 -3.51 -11.32
C TYR A 58 -12.99 -3.46 -10.16
N ILE A 59 -11.69 -3.54 -10.43
CA ILE A 59 -10.63 -3.36 -9.43
C ILE A 59 -10.54 -1.90 -8.99
N VAL A 60 -10.65 -0.97 -9.94
CA VAL A 60 -10.68 0.47 -9.64
C VAL A 60 -11.85 0.81 -8.73
N ASN A 61 -13.06 0.35 -9.08
CA ASN A 61 -14.27 0.57 -8.28
C ASN A 61 -14.15 -0.04 -6.88
N ARG A 62 -13.63 -1.27 -6.78
CA ARG A 62 -13.39 -1.92 -5.49
C ARG A 62 -12.33 -1.17 -4.67
N GLY A 63 -11.34 -0.56 -5.31
CA GLY A 63 -10.38 0.32 -4.64
C GLY A 63 -11.07 1.52 -3.99
N ASP A 64 -11.98 2.18 -4.71
CA ASP A 64 -12.76 3.30 -4.16
C ASP A 64 -13.65 2.84 -2.98
N GLU A 65 -14.23 1.64 -3.05
CA GLU A 65 -14.97 1.03 -1.93
C GLU A 65 -14.07 0.82 -0.70
N GLU A 66 -12.87 0.26 -0.87
CA GLU A 66 -11.91 0.07 0.22
C GLU A 66 -11.46 1.39 0.84
N PHE A 67 -11.25 2.44 0.03
CA PHE A 67 -10.99 3.78 0.50
C PHE A 67 -12.14 4.32 1.38
N GLN A 68 -13.38 4.23 0.90
CA GLN A 68 -14.53 4.73 1.67
C GLN A 68 -14.78 3.91 2.93
N ARG A 69 -14.60 2.59 2.88
CA ARG A 69 -14.71 1.70 4.04
C ARG A 69 -13.68 2.08 5.09
N ALA A 70 -12.40 2.19 4.72
CA ALA A 70 -11.33 2.58 5.62
C ALA A 70 -11.58 3.93 6.30
N ARG A 71 -12.05 4.93 5.53
CA ARG A 71 -12.43 6.24 6.10
C ARG A 71 -13.52 6.14 7.15
N ARG A 72 -14.52 5.28 6.94
CA ARG A 72 -15.59 5.05 7.93
C ARG A 72 -15.06 4.31 9.15
N GLU A 73 -14.18 3.33 8.97
CA GLU A 73 -13.56 2.59 10.06
C GLU A 73 -12.74 3.51 10.96
N ALA A 74 -11.95 4.41 10.38
CA ALA A 74 -11.10 5.35 11.09
C ALA A 74 -11.87 6.40 11.94
N LYS A 75 -13.18 6.58 11.71
CA LYS A 75 -14.02 7.44 12.56
C LYS A 75 -14.32 6.82 13.93
N SER A 76 -14.15 5.51 14.07
CA SER A 76 -14.38 4.80 15.33
C SER A 76 -13.15 4.93 16.23
N SER A 77 -13.33 5.55 17.40
CA SER A 77 -12.28 5.74 18.41
C SER A 77 -11.66 4.42 18.85
N ASP A 78 -12.51 3.40 19.03
CA ASP A 78 -12.13 2.10 19.61
C ASP A 78 -11.18 1.30 18.71
N ARG A 79 -11.14 1.64 17.41
CA ARG A 79 -10.28 0.98 16.41
C ARG A 79 -9.04 1.78 16.06
N ARG A 80 -8.91 3.01 16.59
CA ARG A 80 -7.87 3.96 16.17
C ARG A 80 -6.47 3.40 16.35
N GLU A 81 -6.16 2.79 17.49
CA GLU A 81 -4.83 2.21 17.77
C GLU A 81 -4.46 1.13 16.74
N ARG A 82 -5.36 0.16 16.52
CA ARG A 82 -5.16 -0.91 15.54
C ARG A 82 -4.96 -0.36 14.12
N LEU A 83 -5.75 0.63 13.72
CA LEU A 83 -5.68 1.24 12.39
C LEU A 83 -4.41 2.09 12.21
N THR A 84 -3.93 2.73 13.28
CA THR A 84 -2.61 3.37 13.30
C THR A 84 -1.50 2.35 13.10
N THR A 85 -1.57 1.18 13.75
CA THR A 85 -0.60 0.09 13.51
C THR A 85 -0.65 -0.41 12.07
N GLU A 86 -1.83 -0.49 11.46
CA GLU A 86 -1.97 -0.83 10.03
C GLU A 86 -1.24 0.21 9.15
N LEU A 87 -1.38 1.50 9.46
CA LEU A 87 -0.70 2.59 8.76
C LEU A 87 0.83 2.55 8.92
N THR A 88 1.33 2.25 10.12
CA THR A 88 2.78 2.21 10.38
C THR A 88 3.46 0.92 9.93
N THR A 89 2.71 -0.12 9.59
CA THR A 89 3.25 -1.41 9.15
C THR A 89 2.91 -1.70 7.69
N ALA A 90 1.67 -2.12 7.41
CA ALA A 90 1.25 -2.56 6.09
C ALA A 90 1.31 -1.43 5.05
N CYS A 91 0.91 -0.21 5.44
CA CYS A 91 0.84 0.91 4.49
C CYS A 91 2.20 1.49 4.11
N GLN A 92 3.25 1.19 4.88
CA GLN A 92 4.62 1.61 4.55
C GLN A 92 5.11 1.00 3.23
N ALA A 93 4.54 -0.13 2.81
CA ALA A 93 4.84 -0.76 1.53
C ALA A 93 4.48 0.11 0.31
N TYR A 94 3.62 1.14 0.49
CA TYR A 94 3.02 1.92 -0.59
C TYR A 94 3.41 3.41 -0.57
N VAL A 95 4.33 3.82 0.32
CA VAL A 95 4.75 5.23 0.52
C VAL A 95 6.19 5.52 0.08
N GLY A 96 6.85 4.56 -0.54
CA GLY A 96 8.19 4.72 -1.14
C GLY A 96 8.14 5.09 -2.63
N PRO A 97 9.28 5.45 -3.24
CA PRO A 97 9.33 5.68 -4.68
C PRO A 97 8.83 4.42 -5.37
N SER A 98 7.97 4.59 -6.37
CA SER A 98 7.56 3.54 -7.30
C SER A 98 8.78 3.02 -8.08
N THR A 99 9.72 2.36 -7.42
CA THR A 99 10.86 1.67 -8.05
C THR A 99 10.37 0.37 -8.62
N ASN A 100 9.55 0.47 -9.67
CA ASN A 100 9.49 -0.45 -10.79
C ASN A 100 8.91 0.22 -12.05
N VAL A 101 9.16 1.54 -12.24
CA VAL A 101 9.21 2.17 -13.57
C VAL A 101 10.66 2.49 -13.89
N ALA A 102 11.51 1.46 -13.85
CA ALA A 102 12.78 1.49 -14.57
C ALA A 102 12.47 0.95 -15.97
N LYS A 103 12.28 1.88 -16.90
CA LYS A 103 12.38 1.63 -18.33
C LYS A 103 13.78 1.05 -18.61
N GLN A 104 13.84 -0.23 -18.95
CA GLN A 104 14.94 -0.88 -19.68
C GLN A 104 14.29 -1.88 -20.63
#